data_AF-A0A7K1TCD9-F1
#
_entry.id   AF-A0A7K1TCD9-F1
#
_cell.length_a   1.000
_cell.length_b   1.000
_cell.length_c   1.000
_cell.angle_alpha   90.00
_cell.angle_beta   90.00
_cell.angle_gamma   90.00
#
_symmetry.space_group_name_H-M   'P 1'
#
loop_
_entity.id
_entity.type
_entity.pdbx_description
1 polymer ?
#
loop_
_entity_poly.entity_id
_entity_poly.type
_entity_poly.pdbx_seq_one_letter_code
_entity_poly.pdbx_strand_id
1 'polypeptide(L)'
;MKYLPLILCLLCAVDAKAQASPSALVTTPYRYCALVVDDRLFSVPDRVQLDYGQSAPGAVADPEMAEMAKSIRASHSIIDVLNYLGRHGWELFNVTTVQTQGRRSSLDNATSYVDSETRYLLRRRTP
;
A
#
# COMPACT_ATOMS: atom_id res chain seq x y z
N MET A 1 43.53 58.34 5.84
CA MET A 1 42.35 57.58 6.30
C MET A 1 41.87 56.62 5.20
N LYS A 2 42.64 55.55 4.91
CA LYS A 2 42.43 54.68 3.73
C LYS A 2 41.79 53.33 4.04
N TYR A 3 41.72 52.95 5.32
CA TYR A 3 41.17 51.67 5.78
C TYR A 3 39.75 51.78 6.36
N LEU A 4 39.19 53.00 6.39
CA LEU A 4 37.86 53.28 6.92
C LEU A 4 36.72 52.56 6.15
N PRO A 5 36.76 52.37 4.81
CA PRO A 5 35.70 51.62 4.13
C PRO A 5 35.79 50.10 4.39
N LEU A 6 36.97 49.59 4.75
CA LEU A 6 37.17 48.15 5.01
C LEU A 6 36.61 47.74 6.38
N ILE A 7 36.76 48.61 7.39
CA ILE A 7 36.25 48.37 8.76
C ILE A 7 34.72 48.39 8.77
N LEU A 8 34.08 49.22 7.94
CA LEU A 8 32.63 49.31 7.85
C LEU A 8 32.00 48.04 7.25
N CYS A 9 32.68 47.37 6.32
CA CYS A 9 32.18 46.11 5.74
C CYS A 9 32.23 44.92 6.71
N LEU A 10 33.16 44.90 7.66
CA LEU A 10 33.23 43.82 8.66
C LEU A 10 32.13 43.90 9.73
N LEU A 11 31.55 45.08 9.96
CA LEU A 11 30.50 45.29 10.96
C LEU A 11 29.09 44.90 10.46
N CYS A 12 28.92 44.59 9.17
CA CYS A 12 27.65 44.17 8.57
C CYS A 12 27.46 42.63 8.52
N ALA A 13 28.34 41.85 9.13
CA ALA A 13 28.16 40.40 9.27
C ALA A 13 27.14 40.06 10.37
N VAL A 14 25.91 40.56 10.23
CA VAL A 14 24.79 40.17 11.08
C VAL A 14 24.24 38.84 10.56
N ASP A 15 24.16 37.87 11.45
CA ASP A 15 23.70 36.48 11.29
C ASP A 15 22.95 36.16 9.99
N ALA A 16 23.71 35.79 8.96
CA ALA A 16 23.16 35.11 7.79
C ALA A 16 22.70 33.70 8.23
N LYS A 17 21.43 33.57 8.62
CA LYS A 17 20.75 32.28 8.84
C LYS A 17 20.54 31.58 7.49
N ALA A 18 21.61 31.18 6.83
CA ALA A 18 21.57 30.72 5.44
C ALA A 18 21.05 29.28 5.24
N GLN A 19 20.98 28.45 6.28
CA GLN A 19 20.56 27.05 6.12
C GLN A 19 19.82 26.54 7.36
N ALA A 20 18.57 26.95 7.53
CA ALA A 20 17.61 26.03 8.12
C ALA A 20 17.26 25.04 7.01
N SER A 21 17.99 23.93 6.92
CA SER A 21 17.52 22.77 6.15
C SER A 21 16.06 22.55 6.55
N PRO A 22 15.10 22.54 5.63
CA PRO A 22 13.74 22.18 6.01
C PRO A 22 13.88 20.82 6.69
N SER A 23 13.52 20.77 7.98
CA SER A 23 13.41 19.51 8.70
C SER A 23 12.64 18.61 7.77
N ALA A 24 13.32 17.58 7.24
CA ALA A 24 12.68 16.65 6.32
C ALA A 24 11.47 16.15 7.09
N LEU A 25 10.27 16.58 6.67
CA LEU A 25 9.01 16.12 7.23
C LEU A 25 9.09 14.61 7.13
N VAL A 26 9.36 13.95 8.25
CA VAL A 26 9.41 12.51 8.37
C VAL A 26 7.99 12.07 8.08
N THR A 27 7.72 11.85 6.81
CA THR A 27 6.41 11.47 6.34
C THR A 27 6.26 10.02 6.76
N THR A 28 5.27 9.74 7.61
CA THR A 28 5.08 8.39 8.11
C THR A 28 4.92 7.42 6.93
N PRO A 29 5.67 6.31 6.92
CA PRO A 29 5.65 5.40 5.79
C PRO A 29 4.25 4.80 5.61
N TYR A 30 3.89 4.55 4.36
CA TYR A 30 2.66 3.84 4.03
C TYR A 30 2.89 2.32 4.17
N ARG A 31 1.93 1.64 4.81
CA ARG A 31 1.71 0.20 4.65
C ARG A 31 0.74 -0.02 3.51
N TYR A 32 0.98 -1.05 2.72
CA TYR A 32 0.16 -1.40 1.55
C TYR A 32 -0.45 -2.78 1.72
N CYS A 33 -1.62 -2.97 1.12
CA CYS A 33 -2.24 -4.29 0.97
C CYS A 33 -3.07 -4.35 -0.32
N ALA A 34 -3.37 -5.56 -0.75
CA ALA A 34 -4.27 -5.83 -1.85
C ALA A 34 -5.43 -6.69 -1.36
N LEU A 35 -6.66 -6.20 -1.52
CA LEU A 35 -7.85 -7.03 -1.41
C LEU A 35 -8.04 -7.73 -2.76
N VAL A 36 -7.79 -9.03 -2.77
CA VAL A 36 -7.94 -9.89 -3.94
C VAL A 36 -9.34 -10.48 -3.95
N VAL A 37 -10.07 -10.26 -5.03
CA VAL A 37 -11.41 -10.77 -5.26
C VAL A 37 -11.39 -11.69 -6.48
N ASP A 38 -11.73 -12.96 -6.27
CA ASP A 38 -11.85 -13.94 -7.35
C ASP A 38 -13.22 -13.76 -8.05
N ASP A 39 -13.20 -13.54 -9.36
CA ASP A 39 -14.41 -13.33 -10.18
C ASP A 39 -15.08 -14.65 -10.62
N ARG A 40 -14.68 -15.81 -10.07
CA ARG A 40 -15.34 -17.09 -10.32
C ARG A 40 -16.80 -17.10 -9.85
N LEU A 41 -17.70 -16.88 -10.81
CA LEU A 41 -19.17 -16.83 -10.64
C LEU A 41 -19.80 -18.04 -9.93
N PHE A 42 -19.12 -19.18 -9.79
CA PHE A 42 -19.72 -20.45 -9.34
C PHE A 42 -19.01 -21.20 -8.19
N SER A 43 -18.06 -20.61 -7.48
CA SER A 43 -17.30 -21.34 -6.44
C SER A 43 -17.20 -20.55 -5.12
N VAL A 44 -17.98 -20.97 -4.10
CA VAL A 44 -17.66 -21.04 -2.64
C VAL A 44 -17.22 -19.72 -1.92
N PRO A 45 -17.37 -19.59 -0.57
CA PRO A 45 -17.31 -18.31 0.16
C PRO A 45 -15.93 -17.61 0.24
N ASP A 46 -14.86 -18.25 -0.21
CA ASP A 46 -13.49 -17.72 -0.13
C ASP A 46 -13.15 -16.74 -1.27
N ARG A 47 -14.13 -15.95 -1.73
CA ARG A 47 -13.96 -15.01 -2.84
C ARG A 47 -13.04 -13.84 -2.54
N VAL A 48 -12.69 -13.63 -1.26
CA VAL A 48 -12.04 -12.40 -0.80
C VAL A 48 -10.86 -12.72 0.11
N GLN A 49 -9.67 -12.28 -0.28
CA GLN A 49 -8.45 -12.42 0.51
C GLN A 49 -7.73 -11.08 0.63
N LEU A 50 -7.11 -10.83 1.79
CA LEU A 50 -6.23 -9.70 1.98
C LEU A 50 -4.77 -10.18 1.88
N ASP A 51 -4.03 -9.58 0.96
CA ASP A 51 -2.61 -9.83 0.73
C ASP A 51 -1.79 -8.62 1.18
N TYR A 52 -0.81 -8.87 2.06
CA TYR A 52 0.09 -7.86 2.61
C TYR A 52 1.53 -8.02 2.09
N GLY A 53 1.76 -8.92 1.12
CA GLY A 53 3.09 -9.22 0.59
C GLY A 53 3.99 -10.02 1.55
N GLN A 54 3.42 -10.60 2.62
CA GLN A 54 4.16 -11.33 3.66
C GLN A 54 4.44 -12.80 3.30
N SER A 55 4.32 -13.20 2.03
CA SER A 55 4.52 -14.59 1.58
C SER A 55 5.97 -15.11 1.69
N ALA A 56 6.90 -14.31 2.24
CA ALA A 56 8.26 -14.74 2.50
C ALA A 56 8.30 -15.74 3.68
N PRO A 57 8.99 -16.89 3.54
CA PRO A 57 9.17 -17.83 4.64
C PRO A 57 9.75 -17.14 5.88
N GLY A 58 9.09 -17.26 7.03
CA GLY A 58 9.55 -16.67 8.30
C GLY A 58 9.02 -15.27 8.63
N ALA A 59 8.14 -14.70 7.80
CA ALA A 59 7.43 -13.48 8.17
C ALA A 59 6.45 -13.75 9.33
N VAL A 60 6.64 -13.06 10.46
CA VAL A 60 5.68 -13.09 11.56
C VAL A 60 4.46 -12.27 11.11
N ALA A 61 3.30 -12.93 11.00
CA ALA A 61 2.05 -12.25 10.70
C ALA A 61 1.73 -11.25 11.81
N ASP A 62 1.52 -9.99 11.42
CA ASP A 62 1.06 -8.94 12.34
C ASP A 62 -0.30 -9.40 12.92
N PRO A 63 -0.47 -9.49 14.25
CA PRO A 63 -1.69 -10.02 14.85
C PRO A 63 -2.93 -9.20 14.49
N GLU A 64 -2.77 -7.88 14.29
CA GLU A 64 -3.85 -7.02 13.81
C GLU A 64 -4.29 -7.44 12.40
N MET A 65 -3.33 -7.70 11.51
CA MET A 65 -3.60 -8.13 10.14
C MET A 65 -4.23 -9.52 10.06
N ALA A 66 -3.82 -10.44 10.94
CA ALA A 66 -4.40 -11.77 11.03
C ALA A 66 -5.89 -11.72 11.42
N GLU A 67 -6.25 -10.91 12.41
CA GLU A 67 -7.65 -10.77 12.84
C GLU A 67 -8.50 -10.03 11.78
N MET A 68 -7.91 -9.03 11.13
CA MET A 68 -8.54 -8.33 10.01
C MET A 68 -8.86 -9.29 8.85
N ALA A 69 -7.91 -10.16 8.49
CA ALA A 69 -8.10 -11.16 7.45
C ALA A 69 -9.23 -12.15 7.79
N LYS A 70 -9.36 -12.54 9.07
CA LYS A 70 -10.45 -13.40 9.54
C LYS A 70 -11.81 -12.73 9.42
N SER A 71 -11.91 -11.45 9.80
CA SER A 71 -13.14 -10.65 9.68
C SER A 71 -13.57 -10.48 8.22
N ILE A 72 -12.61 -10.29 7.31
CA ILE A 72 -12.87 -10.10 5.88
C ILE A 72 -13.37 -11.39 5.21
N ARG A 73 -12.81 -12.55 5.56
CA ARG A 73 -13.27 -13.85 5.04
C ARG A 73 -14.72 -14.17 5.42
N ALA A 74 -15.21 -13.63 6.54
CA ALA A 74 -16.59 -13.80 6.96
C ALA A 74 -17.58 -12.87 6.20
N SER A 75 -17.08 -11.91 5.42
CA SER A 75 -17.91 -10.96 4.70
C SER A 75 -18.38 -11.51 3.35
N HIS A 76 -19.63 -11.22 2.99
CA HIS A 76 -20.23 -11.62 1.71
C HIS A 76 -20.32 -10.47 0.70
N SER A 77 -19.84 -9.28 1.06
CA SER A 77 -19.95 -8.07 0.26
C SER A 77 -18.61 -7.33 0.21
N ILE A 78 -18.14 -7.04 -1.00
CA ILE A 78 -16.92 -6.24 -1.21
C ILE A 78 -17.09 -4.83 -0.63
N ILE A 79 -18.29 -4.26 -0.74
CA ILE A 79 -18.58 -2.94 -0.18
C ILE A 79 -18.45 -2.95 1.34
N ASP A 80 -18.92 -4.01 2.01
CA ASP A 80 -18.80 -4.14 3.46
C ASP A 80 -17.33 -4.27 3.89
N VAL A 81 -16.53 -4.99 3.10
CA VAL A 81 -15.08 -5.12 3.33
C VAL A 81 -14.38 -3.77 3.16
N LEU A 82 -14.67 -3.03 2.08
CA LEU A 82 -14.07 -1.72 1.84
C LEU A 82 -14.44 -0.72 2.95
N ASN A 83 -15.70 -0.73 3.39
CA ASN A 83 -16.15 0.10 4.52
C ASN A 83 -15.46 -0.31 5.84
N TYR A 84 -15.31 -1.60 6.09
CA TYR A 84 -14.60 -2.12 7.25
C TYR A 84 -13.12 -1.69 7.25
N LEU A 85 -12.43 -1.83 6.11
CA LEU A 85 -11.05 -1.39 5.92
C LEU A 85 -10.90 0.13 6.10
N GLY A 86 -11.84 0.92 5.56
CA GLY A 86 -11.90 2.37 5.75
C GLY A 86 -11.98 2.77 7.23
N ARG A 87 -12.80 2.07 8.03
CA ARG A 87 -12.86 2.29 9.49
C ARG A 87 -11.55 1.95 10.21
N HIS A 88 -10.69 1.12 9.61
CA HIS A 88 -9.37 0.74 10.14
C HIS A 88 -8.22 1.57 9.53
N GLY A 89 -8.55 2.70 8.90
CA GLY A 89 -7.59 3.67 8.37
C GLY A 89 -6.98 3.30 7.02
N TRP A 90 -7.53 2.31 6.32
CA TRP A 90 -7.09 1.96 4.97
C TRP A 90 -7.79 2.84 3.93
N GLU A 91 -7.00 3.43 3.05
CA GLU A 91 -7.43 4.22 1.91
C GLU A 91 -7.31 3.39 0.63
N LEU A 92 -8.41 3.23 -0.10
CA LEU A 92 -8.37 2.71 -1.46
C LEU A 92 -7.67 3.72 -2.36
N PHE A 93 -6.60 3.31 -3.04
CA PHE A 93 -5.87 4.20 -3.96
C PHE A 93 -5.85 3.72 -5.41
N ASN A 94 -6.09 2.43 -5.66
CA ASN A 94 -6.18 1.89 -7.01
C ASN A 94 -7.04 0.63 -7.07
N VAL A 95 -7.56 0.31 -8.26
CA VAL A 95 -8.23 -0.95 -8.57
C VAL A 95 -7.69 -1.47 -9.89
N THR A 96 -7.31 -2.75 -9.93
CA THR A 96 -6.80 -3.39 -11.14
C THR A 96 -7.39 -4.78 -11.30
N THR A 97 -7.61 -5.21 -12.53
CA THR A 97 -7.98 -6.59 -12.84
C THR A 97 -6.76 -7.31 -13.40
N VAL A 98 -6.45 -8.47 -12.85
CA VAL A 98 -5.37 -9.34 -13.30
C VAL A 98 -5.99 -10.53 -14.00
N GLN A 99 -5.67 -10.70 -15.28
CA GLN A 99 -6.09 -11.86 -16.05
C GLN A 99 -4.95 -12.87 -16.08
N THR A 100 -5.23 -14.11 -15.68
CA THR A 100 -4.28 -15.21 -15.70
C THR A 100 -4.78 -16.27 -16.67
N GLN A 101 -4.03 -16.52 -17.74
CA GLN A 101 -4.33 -17.63 -18.63
C GLN A 101 -3.77 -18.92 -18.03
N GLY A 102 -4.68 -19.80 -17.60
CA GLY A 102 -4.35 -21.12 -17.11
C GLY A 102 -4.44 -22.17 -18.23
N ARG A 103 -3.49 -23.12 -18.23
CA ARG A 103 -3.56 -24.31 -19.07
C ARG A 103 -3.83 -25.52 -18.19
N ARG A 104 -4.93 -26.24 -18.45
CA ARG A 104 -5.36 -27.36 -17.60
C ARG A 104 -4.46 -28.59 -17.71
N SER A 105 -3.78 -28.77 -18.85
CA SER A 105 -2.85 -29.89 -19.11
C SER A 105 -1.82 -29.53 -20.18
N SER A 106 -0.57 -29.96 -19.99
CA SER A 106 0.51 -29.82 -21.00
C SER A 106 0.24 -30.65 -22.26
N LEU A 107 -0.57 -31.70 -22.15
CA LEU A 107 -0.85 -32.66 -23.23
C LEU A 107 -2.05 -32.27 -24.11
N ASP A 108 -2.91 -31.36 -23.64
CA ASP A 108 -4.11 -30.98 -24.36
C ASP A 108 -4.06 -29.47 -24.67
N ASN A 109 -3.97 -29.12 -25.96
CA ASN A 109 -3.81 -27.73 -26.41
C ASN A 109 -5.16 -27.00 -26.53
N ALA A 110 -6.28 -27.72 -26.33
CA ALA A 110 -7.63 -27.22 -26.60
C ALA A 110 -8.33 -26.59 -25.40
N THR A 111 -7.83 -26.76 -24.16
CA THR A 111 -8.49 -26.27 -22.94
C THR A 111 -7.65 -25.23 -22.20
N SER A 112 -7.59 -24.01 -22.74
CA SER A 112 -7.16 -22.83 -22.00
C SER A 112 -8.36 -22.19 -21.30
N TYR A 113 -8.21 -21.79 -20.05
CA TYR A 113 -9.18 -20.94 -19.36
C TYR A 113 -8.53 -19.61 -18.97
N VAL A 114 -9.33 -18.56 -18.97
CA VAL A 114 -8.93 -17.25 -18.46
C VAL A 114 -9.52 -17.13 -17.07
N ASP A 115 -8.64 -17.04 -16.08
CA ASP A 115 -9.00 -16.67 -14.73
C ASP A 115 -8.86 -15.15 -14.58
N SER A 116 -9.74 -14.50 -13.85
CA SER A 116 -9.66 -13.07 -13.60
C SER A 116 -9.84 -12.79 -12.12
N GLU A 117 -8.92 -12.00 -11.58
CA GLU A 117 -8.98 -11.51 -10.21
C GLU A 117 -9.04 -9.98 -10.23
N THR A 118 -9.94 -9.40 -9.44
CA THR A 118 -9.96 -7.97 -9.19
C THR A 118 -9.21 -7.66 -7.90
N ARG A 119 -8.22 -6.76 -7.97
CA ARG A 119 -7.39 -6.34 -6.83
C ARG A 119 -7.67 -4.88 -6.49
N TYR A 120 -8.16 -4.65 -5.27
CA TYR A 120 -8.29 -3.32 -4.70
C TYR A 120 -7.02 -3.03 -3.90
N LEU A 121 -6.23 -2.05 -4.33
CA LEU A 121 -4.99 -1.69 -3.67
C LEU A 121 -5.27 -0.62 -2.62
N LEU A 122 -4.93 -0.91 -1.37
CA LEU A 122 -5.13 -0.02 -0.25
C LEU A 122 -3.81 0.37 0.40
N ARG A 123 -3.82 1.55 1.03
CA ARG A 123 -2.69 2.06 1.81
C ARG A 123 -3.15 2.60 3.16
N ARG A 124 -2.32 2.50 4.18
CA ARG A 124 -2.56 3.08 5.51
C ARG A 124 -1.28 3.73 6.01
N ARG A 125 -1.38 4.92 6.62
CA ARG A 125 -0.22 5.54 7.29
C ARG A 125 0.10 4.76 8.55
N THR A 126 1.37 4.43 8.77
CA THR A 126 1.77 3.94 10.10
C THR A 126 1.71 5.07 11.11
N PRO A 127 1.25 4.81 12.34
CA PRO A 127 1.45 5.74 13.45
C PRO A 127 2.94 5.98 13.71
#